data_AF-A0A835ZH65-F1
#
_entry.id   AF-A0A835ZH65-F1
#
_cell.length_a   1.000
_cell.length_b   1.000
_cell.length_c   1.000
_cell.angle_alpha   90.00
_cell.angle_beta   90.00
_cell.angle_gamma   90.00
#
_symmetry.space_group_name_H-M   'P 1'
#
loop_
_entity.id
_entity.type
_entity.pdbx_description
1 polymer ?
#
loop_
_entity_poly.entity_id
_entity_poly.type
_entity_poly.pdbx_seq_one_letter_code
_entity_poly.pdbx_strand_id
1 'polypeptide(L)' 'APTYHPSASEFQDPLAYIRSIRPEAEAYGICKIVPPAGWKPPFAHSPSKLRFQTKKQDLSLLDGGARL' A
#
# COMPACT_ATOMS: atom_id res chain seq x y z
N ALA A 1 3.60 -8.18 10.11
CA ALA A 1 2.33 -7.55 9.70
C ALA A 1 1.47 -8.57 8.97
N PRO A 2 0.16 -8.66 9.26
CA PRO A 2 -0.75 -9.63 8.66
C PRO A 2 -0.95 -9.40 7.15
N THR A 3 -1.27 -10.48 6.44
CA THR A 3 -1.61 -10.47 5.01
C THR A 3 -3.01 -11.02 4.82
N TYR A 4 -3.86 -10.26 4.12
CA TYR A 4 -5.25 -10.58 3.89
C TYR A 4 -5.53 -10.85 2.40
N HIS A 5 -6.42 -11.81 2.12
CA HIS A 5 -6.79 -12.27 0.79
C HIS A 5 -8.33 -12.22 0.63
N PRO A 6 -8.94 -11.05 0.41
CA PRO A 6 -10.39 -10.92 0.25
C PRO A 6 -10.91 -11.77 -0.91
N SER A 7 -12.12 -12.28 -0.74
CA SER A 7 -12.92 -12.77 -1.86
C SER A 7 -13.31 -11.62 -2.81
N ALA A 8 -13.75 -11.95 -4.02
CA ALA A 8 -14.20 -10.95 -4.99
C ALA A 8 -15.37 -10.08 -4.47
N SER A 9 -16.23 -10.63 -3.61
CA SER A 9 -17.34 -9.92 -2.97
C SER A 9 -16.84 -8.96 -1.89
N GLU A 10 -15.91 -9.40 -1.04
CA GLU A 10 -15.34 -8.54 0.01
C GLU A 10 -14.51 -7.40 -0.57
N PHE A 11 -13.86 -7.63 -1.72
CA PHE A 11 -13.05 -6.64 -2.40
C PHE A 11 -13.86 -5.53 -3.10
N GLN A 12 -15.19 -5.68 -3.23
CA GLN A 12 -16.04 -4.65 -3.86
C GLN A 12 -16.13 -3.35 -3.03
N ASP A 13 -16.12 -3.46 -1.70
CA ASP A 13 -16.13 -2.31 -0.79
C ASP A 13 -14.86 -2.32 0.08
N PRO A 14 -13.80 -1.63 -0.35
CA PRO A 14 -12.53 -1.59 0.37
C PRO A 14 -12.66 -1.03 1.79
N LEU A 15 -13.56 -0.06 2.04
CA LEU A 15 -13.71 0.53 3.36
C LEU A 15 -14.42 -0.42 4.32
N ALA A 16 -15.44 -1.14 3.84
CA ALA A 16 -16.07 -2.19 4.62
C ALA A 16 -15.08 -3.31 4.96
N TYR A 17 -14.25 -3.75 4.00
CA TYR A 17 -13.23 -4.77 4.24
C TYR A 17 -12.15 -4.30 5.23
N ILE A 18 -11.67 -3.05 5.11
CA ILE A 18 -10.73 -2.49 6.08
C ILE A 18 -11.33 -2.44 7.50
N ARG A 19 -12.63 -2.13 7.62
CA ARG A 19 -13.32 -2.14 8.91
C ARG A 19 -13.43 -3.56 9.50
N SER A 20 -13.64 -4.58 8.68
CA SER A 20 -13.74 -5.96 9.17
C SER A 20 -12.42 -6.51 9.71
N ILE A 21 -11.29 -6.16 9.08
CA ILE A 21 -9.96 -6.63 9.49
C ILE A 21 -9.29 -5.72 10.55
N ARG A 22 -9.81 -4.51 10.77
CA ARG A 22 -9.23 -3.51 11.70
C ARG A 22 -8.91 -4.06 13.10
N PRO A 23 -9.82 -4.77 13.80
CA PRO A 23 -9.57 -5.19 15.18
C PRO A 23 -8.32 -6.05 15.35
N GLU A 24 -7.94 -6.81 14.32
CA GLU A 24 -6.70 -7.59 14.30
C GLU A 24 -5.52 -6.77 13.76
N ALA A 25 -5.72 -6.07 12.64
CA ALA A 25 -4.65 -5.40 11.91
C ALA A 25 -4.06 -4.19 12.65
N GLU A 26 -4.85 -3.51 13.48
CA GLU A 26 -4.43 -2.27 14.15
C GLU A 26 -3.28 -2.48 15.13
N ALA A 27 -3.19 -3.64 15.77
CA ALA A 27 -2.12 -3.99 16.68
C ALA A 27 -0.73 -4.01 16.01
N TYR A 28 -0.67 -4.13 14.69
CA TYR A 28 0.57 -4.20 13.93
C TYR A 28 0.97 -2.88 13.27
N GLY A 29 0.10 -1.87 13.27
CA GLY A 29 0.29 -0.57 12.61
C GLY A 29 0.24 -0.58 11.08
N ILE A 30 0.56 -1.70 10.43
CA ILE A 30 0.45 -1.91 8.97
C ILE A 30 -0.09 -3.32 8.66
N CYS A 31 -0.74 -3.47 7.51
CA CYS A 31 -1.13 -4.76 6.95
C CYS A 31 -0.95 -4.77 5.42
N LYS A 32 -0.96 -5.97 4.82
CA LYS A 32 -0.91 -6.18 3.36
C LYS A 32 -2.22 -6.79 2.89
N ILE A 33 -2.81 -6.25 1.82
CA ILE A 33 -4.00 -6.82 1.17
C ILE A 33 -3.59 -7.28 -0.23
N VAL A 34 -3.77 -8.57 -0.51
CA VAL A 34 -3.55 -9.16 -1.83
C VAL A 34 -4.91 -9.24 -2.53
N PRO A 35 -5.11 -8.54 -3.66
CA PRO A 35 -6.40 -8.53 -4.34
C PRO A 35 -6.77 -9.93 -4.88
N PRO A 36 -8.07 -10.18 -5.15
CA PRO A 36 -8.53 -11.43 -5.73
C PRO A 36 -7.85 -11.76 -7.06
N ALA A 37 -7.76 -13.06 -7.37
CA ALA A 37 -7.23 -13.52 -8.65
C ALA A 37 -8.00 -12.90 -9.83
N GLY A 38 -7.27 -12.43 -10.85
CA GLY A 38 -7.85 -11.76 -12.02
C GLY A 38 -8.00 -10.24 -11.89
N TRP A 39 -7.88 -9.66 -10.69
CA TRP A 39 -7.82 -8.21 -10.54
C TRP A 39 -6.45 -7.69 -11.00
N LYS A 40 -6.42 -7.11 -12.20
CA LYS A 40 -5.21 -6.60 -12.85
C LYS A 40 -5.52 -5.30 -13.59
N PRO A 41 -5.58 -4.15 -12.90
CA PRO A 41 -5.84 -2.88 -13.55
C PRO A 41 -4.73 -2.54 -14.56
N PRO A 42 -5.06 -1.92 -15.70
CA PRO A 42 -4.05 -1.50 -16.66
C PRO A 42 -3.20 -0.37 -16.09
N PHE A 43 -1.92 -0.34 -16.44
CA PHE A 43 -1.05 0.77 -16.08
C PHE A 43 -1.35 1.97 -17.00
N ALA A 44 -1.79 3.10 -16.43
CA ALA A 44 -2.32 4.23 -17.20
C ALA A 44 -1.24 5.13 -17.83
N HIS A 45 0.01 5.05 -17.39
CA HIS A 45 1.09 5.92 -17.84
C HIS A 45 2.11 5.17 -18.70
N SER A 46 2.73 5.85 -19.65
CA SER A 46 3.83 5.26 -20.42
C SER A 46 5.14 5.43 -19.64
N PRO A 47 5.85 4.34 -19.28
CA PRO A 47 7.10 4.43 -18.52
C PRO A 47 8.17 5.30 -19.20
N SER A 48 8.22 5.30 -20.54
CA SER A 48 9.18 6.07 -21.33
C SER A 48 8.91 7.58 -21.35
N LYS A 49 7.68 8.00 -21.01
CA LYS A 49 7.27 9.41 -21.00
C LYS A 49 7.24 10.01 -19.59
N LEU A 50 7.38 9.18 -18.56
CA LEU A 50 7.29 9.60 -17.17
C LEU A 50 8.61 10.28 -16.75
N ARG A 51 8.56 11.59 -16.48
CA ARG A 51 9.69 12.38 -15.97
C ARG A 51 9.31 13.05 -14.67
N PHE A 52 10.19 12.99 -13.69
CA PHE A 52 10.05 13.67 -12.41
C PHE A 52 11.43 14.06 -11.87
N GLN A 53 11.47 15.12 -11.06
CA GLN A 53 12.69 15.52 -10.36
C GLN A 53 12.99 14.52 -9.24
N THR A 54 14.22 14.02 -9.18
CA THR A 54 14.63 13.05 -8.17
C THR A 54 15.11 13.75 -6.90
N LYS A 55 14.90 13.12 -5.75
CA LYS A 55 15.51 13.53 -4.48
C LYS A 55 16.70 12.62 -4.19
N LYS A 56 17.82 13.20 -3.77
CA LYS A 56 18.95 12.42 -3.23
C LYS A 56 18.66 12.12 -1.77
N GLN A 57 18.89 10.88 -1.36
CA GLN A 57 18.74 10.44 0.01
C GLN A 57 20.07 9.82 0.46
N ASP A 58 20.78 10.51 1.35
CA ASP A 58 22.01 10.00 1.96
C ASP A 58 21.63 9.12 3.15
N LEU A 59 22.00 7.84 3.09
CA LEU A 59 21.64 6.86 4.11
C LEU A 59 22.31 7.14 5.46
N SER A 60 23.49 7.78 5.46
CA SER A 60 24.23 8.10 6.67
C SER A 60 23.59 9.21 7.51
N LEU A 61 22.65 9.96 6.92
CA LEU A 61 21.92 11.07 7.55
C LEU A 61 20.46 10.70 7.91
N LEU A 62 20.07 9.43 7.80
CA LEU A 62 18.67 9.00 7.97
C LEU A 62 18.22 8.76 9.42
N ASP A 63 19.11 8.87 10.41
CA ASP A 63 18.82 8.60 11.82
C ASP A 63 17.97 9.68 12.54
N GLY A 64 17.07 10.36 11.81
CA GLY A 64 15.76 10.70 12.37
C GLY A 64 15.60 12.02 13.13
N GLY A 65 16.44 13.03 12.92
CA GLY A 65 16.28 14.35 13.59
C GLY A 65 15.55 15.44 12.80
N ALA A 66 15.27 15.26 11.50
CA ALA A 66 14.79 16.35 10.65
C ALA A 66 13.27 16.29 10.41
N ARG A 67 12.49 16.35 11.49
CA ARG A 67 11.08 16.75 11.49
C ARG A 67 10.79 17.57 12.75
N LEU A 68 11.39 18.76 12.84
CA LEU A 68 10.83 19.91 13.54
C LEU A 68 10.45 20.95 12.47
#